data_AF-A0A8S3YKR1-F1
#
_entry.id   AF-A0A8S3YKR1-F1
#
_cell.length_a   1.000
_cell.length_b   1.000
_cell.length_c   1.000
_cell.angle_alpha   90.00
_cell.angle_beta   90.00
_cell.angle_gamma   90.00
#
_symmetry.space_group_name_H-M   'P 1'
#
loop_
_entity.id
_entity.type
_entity.pdbx_description
1 polymer ?
#
loop_
_entity_poly.entity_id
_entity_poly.type
_entity_poly.pdbx_seq_one_letter_code
_entity_poly.pdbx_strand_id
1 'polypeptide(L)'
;MKAHFIERRASVTIIFIWVLSIIVASPLIYYRRFHEEHWQNLVESWCDDDWPVDVWHDPVTGQVVSSTPARRFYYLFVCVALFFLPCLVMSVAYLVIIVTLWSAQVPGERISKDITSQTKIRKK
;
A
#
# COMPACT_ATOMS: atom_id res chain seq x y z
N MET A 1 -14.45 15.74 -23.71
CA MET A 1 -15.28 14.70 -23.04
C MET A 1 -14.50 13.68 -22.20
N LYS A 2 -13.19 13.42 -22.42
CA LYS A 2 -12.42 12.47 -21.57
C LYS A 2 -12.15 12.97 -20.14
N ALA A 3 -12.03 14.29 -19.92
CA ALA A 3 -11.72 14.87 -18.61
C ALA A 3 -12.84 14.69 -17.57
N HIS A 4 -14.09 14.96 -17.93
CA HIS A 4 -15.23 14.86 -17.00
C HIS A 4 -15.51 13.40 -16.56
N PHE A 5 -15.17 12.43 -17.42
CA PHE A 5 -15.26 11.01 -17.10
C PHE A 5 -14.18 10.54 -16.10
N ILE A 6 -13.02 11.19 -16.13
CA ILE A 6 -11.92 10.95 -15.16
C ILE A 6 -12.29 11.57 -13.80
N GLU A 7 -12.90 12.75 -13.79
CA GLU A 7 -13.30 13.48 -12.58
C GLU A 7 -14.32 12.73 -11.71
N ARG A 8 -15.39 12.20 -12.32
CA ARG A 8 -16.42 11.43 -11.59
C ARG A 8 -15.88 10.10 -11.06
N ARG A 9 -14.95 9.48 -11.77
CA ARG A 9 -14.29 8.23 -11.35
C ARG A 9 -13.31 8.47 -10.21
N ALA A 10 -12.53 9.55 -10.28
CA ALA A 10 -11.58 9.92 -9.24
C ALA A 10 -12.28 10.18 -7.89
N SER A 11 -13.40 10.90 -7.91
CA SER A 11 -14.19 11.16 -6.69
C SER A 11 -14.67 9.85 -6.03
N VAL A 12 -15.22 8.92 -6.81
CA VAL A 12 -15.65 7.60 -6.30
C VAL A 12 -14.46 6.81 -5.72
N THR A 13 -13.31 6.82 -6.41
CA THR A 13 -12.10 6.16 -5.93
C THR A 13 -11.61 6.76 -4.60
N ILE A 14 -11.64 8.08 -4.46
CA ILE A 14 -11.23 8.76 -3.22
C ILE A 14 -12.13 8.34 -2.06
N ILE A 15 -13.45 8.35 -2.26
CA ILE A 15 -14.40 7.90 -1.23
C ILE A 15 -14.12 6.45 -0.82
N PHE A 16 -13.87 5.57 -1.79
CA PHE A 16 -13.53 4.17 -1.52
C PHE A 16 -12.23 4.03 -0.72
N ILE A 17 -11.19 4.80 -1.05
CA ILE A 17 -9.92 4.81 -0.31
C ILE A 17 -10.13 5.26 1.15
N TRP A 18 -10.97 6.27 1.38
CA TRP A 18 -11.31 6.71 2.73
C TRP A 18 -12.00 5.61 3.53
N VAL A 19 -13.01 4.97 2.95
CA VAL A 19 -13.72 3.87 3.60
C VAL A 19 -12.77 2.72 3.94
N LEU A 20 -11.93 2.31 2.99
CA LEU A 20 -10.93 1.26 3.23
C LEU A 20 -9.93 1.67 4.33
N SER A 21 -9.46 2.93 4.33
CA SER A 21 -8.55 3.44 5.36
C SER A 21 -9.16 3.36 6.75
N ILE A 22 -10.44 3.72 6.89
CA ILE A 22 -11.17 3.61 8.17
C ILE A 22 -11.29 2.16 8.61
N ILE A 23 -11.60 1.24 7.68
CA ILE A 23 -11.70 -0.20 7.98
C ILE A 23 -10.35 -0.75 8.45
N VAL A 24 -9.25 -0.41 7.78
CA VAL A 24 -7.90 -0.88 8.16
C VAL A 24 -7.47 -0.31 9.52
N ALA A 25 -7.87 0.93 9.84
CA ALA A 25 -7.55 1.58 11.11
C ALA A 25 -8.46 1.14 12.28
N SER A 26 -9.64 0.59 12.01
CA SER A 26 -10.63 0.19 13.01
C SER A 26 -10.06 -0.73 14.11
N PRO A 27 -9.24 -1.76 13.80
CA PRO A 27 -8.65 -2.61 14.84
C PRO A 27 -7.73 -1.86 15.80
N LEU A 28 -6.94 -0.87 15.33
CA LEU A 28 -6.11 -0.07 16.24
C LEU A 28 -6.97 0.63 17.27
N ILE A 29 -8.05 1.27 16.82
CA ILE A 29 -8.94 2.03 17.72
C ILE A 29 -9.61 1.08 18.71
N TYR A 30 -9.97 -0.12 18.27
CA TYR A 30 -10.66 -1.09 19.12
C TYR A 30 -9.74 -1.67 20.21
N TYR A 31 -8.52 -2.08 19.86
CA TYR A 31 -7.59 -2.75 20.79
C TYR A 31 -6.73 -1.78 21.61
N ARG A 32 -6.67 -0.50 21.23
CA ARG A 32 -5.91 0.49 22.00
C ARG A 32 -6.60 0.80 23.32
N ARG A 33 -5.83 0.71 24.40
CA ARG A 33 -6.30 0.94 25.77
C ARG A 33 -5.36 1.89 26.50
N PHE A 34 -5.91 2.54 27.52
CA PHE A 34 -5.19 3.44 28.39
C PHE A 34 -5.02 2.75 29.73
N HIS A 35 -3.78 2.68 30.19
CA HIS A 35 -3.38 2.00 31.40
C HIS A 35 -2.85 3.02 32.38
N GLU A 36 -3.34 2.96 33.61
CA GLU A 36 -2.88 3.78 34.73
C GLU A 36 -2.48 2.84 35.87
N GLU A 37 -1.19 2.77 36.17
CA GLU A 37 -0.69 2.06 37.35
C GLU A 37 -0.29 3.05 38.43
N HIS A 38 -0.86 2.85 39.62
CA HIS A 38 -0.57 3.65 40.79
C HIS A 38 0.56 3.01 41.60
N TRP A 39 1.78 3.52 41.46
CA TRP A 39 2.88 3.19 42.35
C TRP A 39 2.79 3.98 43.66
N GLN A 40 3.63 3.65 44.65
CA GLN A 40 3.58 4.26 45.98
C GLN A 40 3.65 5.80 45.99
N ASN A 41 4.38 6.41 45.06
CA ASN A 41 4.56 7.88 44.98
C ASN A 41 4.48 8.44 43.54
N LEU A 42 4.09 7.62 42.56
CA LEU A 42 4.08 7.99 41.15
C LEU A 42 2.90 7.32 40.44
N VAL A 43 2.16 8.09 39.66
CA VAL A 43 1.18 7.53 38.73
C VAL A 43 1.86 7.44 37.38
N GLU A 44 2.00 6.22 36.88
CA GLU A 44 2.52 5.97 35.55
C GLU A 44 1.34 5.67 34.63
N SER A 45 1.19 6.50 33.60
CA SER A 45 0.14 6.33 32.61
C SER A 45 0.74 6.11 31.23
N TRP A 46 0.26 5.08 30.54
CA TRP A 46 0.69 4.77 29.19
C TRP A 46 -0.48 4.26 28.35
N CYS A 47 -0.28 4.26 27.04
CA CYS A 47 -1.28 3.81 26.09
C CYS A 47 -0.68 2.73 25.19
N ASP A 48 -1.12 1.50 25.39
CA ASP A 48 -0.65 0.32 24.66
C ASP A 48 -1.84 -0.44 24.04
N ASP A 49 -1.52 -1.37 23.15
CA ASP A 49 -2.49 -2.18 22.44
C ASP A 49 -2.74 -3.52 23.16
N ASP A 50 -3.95 -3.72 23.67
CA ASP A 50 -4.37 -4.93 24.38
C ASP A 50 -4.96 -5.97 23.43
N TRP A 51 -4.08 -6.74 22.79
CA TRP A 51 -4.49 -7.86 21.94
C TRP A 51 -4.72 -9.14 22.76
N PRO A 52 -5.69 -10.00 22.37
CA PRO A 52 -5.93 -11.26 23.06
C PRO A 52 -4.68 -12.16 22.98
N VAL A 53 -4.27 -12.66 24.15
CA VAL A 53 -3.12 -13.56 24.29
C VAL A 53 -3.65 -14.99 24.37
N ASP A 54 -3.24 -15.82 23.42
CA ASP A 54 -3.48 -17.25 23.45
C ASP A 54 -2.40 -17.90 24.32
N VAL A 55 -2.81 -18.50 25.43
CA VAL A 55 -1.94 -19.20 26.37
C VAL A 55 -2.25 -20.68 26.27
N TRP A 56 -1.26 -21.48 25.88
CA TRP A 56 -1.38 -22.94 25.89
C TRP A 56 -0.19 -23.58 26.60
N HIS A 57 -0.46 -24.76 27.15
CA HIS A 57 0.56 -25.56 27.81
C HIS A 57 1.14 -26.53 26.79
N ASP A 58 2.45 -26.46 26.54
CA ASP A 58 3.11 -27.40 25.67
C ASP A 58 3.33 -28.72 26.44
N PRO A 59 2.70 -29.84 26.02
CA PRO A 59 2.84 -31.12 26.71
C PRO A 59 4.24 -31.73 26.59
N VAL A 60 5.07 -31.26 25.66
CA VAL A 60 6.41 -31.82 25.39
C VAL A 60 7.48 -31.14 26.24
N THR A 61 7.40 -29.81 26.39
CA THR A 61 8.39 -29.01 27.11
C THR A 61 7.96 -28.65 28.52
N GLY A 62 6.67 -28.84 28.87
CA GLY A 62 6.10 -28.43 30.16
C GLY A 62 6.08 -26.92 30.36
N GLN A 63 6.30 -26.14 29.30
CA GLN A 63 6.33 -24.69 29.35
C GLN A 63 4.98 -24.10 28.95
N VAL A 64 4.66 -22.96 29.57
CA VAL A 64 3.52 -22.12 29.19
C VAL A 64 3.97 -21.21 28.06
N VAL A 65 3.38 -21.38 26.88
CA VAL A 65 3.66 -20.54 25.71
C VAL A 65 2.53 -19.53 25.57
N SER A 66 2.88 -18.24 25.52
CA SER A 66 1.96 -17.16 25.20
C SER A 66 2.24 -16.64 23.79
N SER A 67 1.20 -16.55 22.96
CA SER A 67 1.31 -16.02 21.60
C SER A 67 0.14 -15.09 21.29
N THR A 68 0.39 -14.08 20.46
CA THR A 68 -0.62 -13.10 20.02
C THR A 68 -0.80 -13.19 18.50
N PRO A 69 -1.43 -14.26 17.98
CA PRO A 69 -1.50 -14.50 16.54
C PRO A 69 -2.29 -13.41 15.82
N ALA A 70 -3.36 -12.89 16.42
CA ALA A 70 -4.17 -11.82 15.85
C ALA A 70 -3.37 -10.51 15.65
N ARG A 71 -2.57 -10.13 16.65
CA ARG A 71 -1.68 -8.96 16.58
C ARG A 71 -0.69 -9.11 15.43
N ARG A 72 0.01 -10.25 15.38
CA ARG A 72 1.00 -10.53 14.33
C ARG A 72 0.38 -10.50 12.95
N PHE A 73 -0.77 -11.17 12.77
CA PHE A 73 -1.48 -11.19 11.49
C PHE A 73 -1.89 -9.79 11.06
N TYR A 74 -2.42 -8.99 11.98
CA TYR A 74 -2.81 -7.61 11.70
C TYR A 74 -1.64 -6.77 11.21
N TYR A 75 -0.52 -6.71 11.94
CA TYR A 75 0.63 -5.90 11.50
C TYR A 75 1.27 -6.42 10.22
N LEU A 76 1.32 -7.73 10.00
CA LEU A 76 1.76 -8.29 8.73
C LEU A 76 0.86 -7.85 7.58
N PHE A 77 -0.47 -7.93 7.78
CA PHE A 77 -1.44 -7.46 6.79
C PHE A 77 -1.26 -5.98 6.49
N VAL A 78 -1.13 -5.13 7.51
CA VAL A 78 -0.91 -3.69 7.34
C VAL A 78 0.38 -3.40 6.57
N CYS A 79 1.48 -4.07 6.92
CA CYS A 79 2.74 -3.94 6.19
C CYS A 79 2.57 -4.33 4.71
N VAL A 80 1.92 -5.45 4.42
CA VAL A 80 1.71 -5.90 3.03
C VAL A 80 0.80 -4.92 2.27
N ALA A 81 -0.33 -4.54 2.86
CA ALA A 81 -1.36 -3.74 2.21
C ALA A 81 -0.95 -2.28 2.01
N LEU A 82 -0.28 -1.66 2.99
CA LEU A 82 0.05 -0.22 2.96
C LEU A 82 1.46 0.08 2.46
N PHE A 83 2.38 -0.88 2.48
CA PHE A 83 3.75 -0.68 2.02
C PHE A 83 4.05 -1.48 0.75
N PHE A 84 4.02 -2.81 0.83
CA PHE A 84 4.47 -3.66 -0.30
C PHE A 84 3.58 -3.53 -1.53
N LEU A 85 2.25 -3.52 -1.36
CA LEU A 85 1.32 -3.43 -2.48
C LEU A 85 1.43 -2.09 -3.24
N PRO A 86 1.40 -0.91 -2.57
CA PRO A 86 1.63 0.37 -3.24
C PRO A 86 3.00 0.44 -3.93
N CYS A 87 4.07 -0.01 -3.27
CA CYS A 87 5.40 -0.05 -3.87
C CYS A 87 5.42 -0.91 -5.14
N LEU A 88 4.85 -2.12 -5.09
CA LEU A 88 4.78 -3.02 -6.25
C LEU A 88 3.99 -2.39 -7.41
N VAL A 89 2.82 -1.80 -7.12
CA VAL A 89 1.99 -1.14 -8.14
C VAL A 89 2.74 0.01 -8.80
N MET A 90 3.40 0.86 -8.01
CA MET A 90 4.18 1.98 -8.54
C MET A 90 5.37 1.47 -9.37
N SER A 91 6.11 0.48 -8.88
CA SER A 91 7.23 -0.12 -9.61
C SER A 91 6.79 -0.70 -10.97
N VAL A 92 5.70 -1.47 -11.00
CA VAL A 92 5.17 -2.03 -12.24
C VAL A 92 4.70 -0.92 -13.19
N ALA A 93 3.98 0.09 -12.69
CA ALA A 93 3.53 1.20 -13.50
C ALA A 93 4.70 1.95 -14.15
N TYR A 94 5.76 2.24 -13.40
CA TYR A 94 6.96 2.89 -13.94
C TYR A 94 7.71 2.00 -14.93
N LEU A 95 7.83 0.69 -14.67
CA LEU A 95 8.42 -0.23 -15.63
C LEU A 95 7.66 -0.22 -16.97
N VAL A 96 6.32 -0.26 -16.92
CA VAL A 96 5.48 -0.17 -18.12
C VAL A 96 5.69 1.16 -18.85
N ILE A 97 5.77 2.28 -18.12
CA ILE A 97 6.02 3.59 -18.72
C ILE A 97 7.39 3.61 -19.41
N ILE A 98 8.44 3.08 -18.78
CA ILE A 98 9.80 3.02 -19.34
C ILE A 98 9.82 2.18 -20.61
N VAL A 99 9.26 0.96 -20.58
CA VAL A 99 9.19 0.07 -21.75
C VAL A 99 8.39 0.71 -22.87
N THR A 100 7.26 1.34 -22.55
CA THR A 100 6.42 2.05 -23.53
C THR A 100 7.19 3.20 -24.16
N LEU A 101 7.94 3.97 -23.38
CA LEU A 101 8.76 5.07 -23.87
C LEU A 101 9.91 4.58 -24.76
N TRP A 102 10.52 3.45 -24.42
CA TRP A 102 11.61 2.86 -25.20
C TRP A 102 11.10 2.26 -26.52
N SER A 103 9.91 1.64 -26.50
CA SER A 103 9.26 1.11 -27.69
C SER A 103 8.62 2.21 -28.55
N ALA A 104 8.25 3.34 -27.95
CA ALA A 104 7.77 4.50 -28.67
C ALA A 104 8.95 5.13 -29.39
N GLN A 105 9.15 4.76 -30.66
CA GLN A 105 10.12 5.37 -31.55
C GLN A 105 10.11 6.88 -31.38
N VAL A 106 11.24 7.45 -30.95
CA VAL A 106 11.36 8.87 -30.62
C VAL A 106 10.76 9.67 -31.77
N PRO A 107 9.80 10.58 -31.53
CA PRO A 107 9.00 11.21 -32.60
C PRO A 107 9.85 11.85 -33.72
N GLY A 108 11.09 12.24 -33.44
CA GLY A 108 12.06 12.73 -34.43
C GLY A 108 12.49 11.69 -35.49
N GLU A 109 12.53 10.39 -35.17
CA GLU A 109 13.00 9.36 -36.12
C GLU A 109 11.97 9.07 -37.22
N ARG A 110 10.66 9.26 -36.91
CA ARG A 110 9.59 9.17 -37.90
C ARG A 110 9.70 10.31 -38.92
N ILE A 111 9.94 11.53 -38.45
CA ILE A 111 10.08 12.72 -39.30
C ILE A 111 11.28 12.57 -40.23
N SER A 112 12.44 12.10 -39.75
CA SER A 112 13.61 11.90 -40.62
C SER A 112 13.39 10.84 -41.70
N LYS A 113 12.75 9.71 -41.37
CA LYS A 113 12.42 8.66 -42.35
C LYS A 113 11.40 9.15 -43.39
N ASP A 114 10.41 9.93 -42.96
CA ASP A 114 9.38 10.47 -43.86
C ASP A 114 9.90 11.62 -44.74
N ILE A 115 10.75 12.49 -44.22
CA ILE A 115 11.43 13.52 -45.04
C ILE A 115 12.31 12.86 -46.10
N THR A 116 13.02 11.78 -45.75
CA THR A 116 13.90 11.04 -46.68
C THR A 116 13.11 10.30 -47.75
N SER A 117 11.95 9.72 -47.40
CA SER A 117 11.06 9.07 -48.38
C SER A 117 10.48 10.11 -49.35
N GLN A 118 10.02 11.26 -48.83
CA GLN A 118 9.46 12.36 -49.62
C GLN A 118 10.51 12.99 -50.55
N THR A 119 11.76 13.18 -50.10
CA THR A 119 12.84 13.69 -50.97
C THR A 119 13.28 12.71 -52.05
N LYS A 120 13.18 11.39 -51.80
CA LYS A 120 13.42 10.37 -52.84
C LYS A 120 12.32 10.37 -53.90
N ILE A 121 11.05 10.52 -53.50
CA ILE A 121 9.92 10.58 -54.43
C ILE A 121 9.99 11.84 -55.29
N ARG A 122 10.37 12.99 -54.71
CA ARG A 122 10.50 14.26 -55.44
C ARG A 122 11.67 14.34 -56.43
N LYS A 123 12.64 13.43 -56.34
CA LYS A 123 13.81 13.38 -57.23
C LYS A 123 13.61 12.48 -58.46
N LYS A 124 12.44 11.87 -58.62
CA LYS A 124 12.05 11.03 -59.76
C LYS A 124 11.00 11.76 -60.59
#